data_AF-A0A8B6GYG6-F1
#
_entry.id   AF-A0A8B6GYG6-F1
#
_cell.length_a   1.000
_cell.length_b   1.000
_cell.length_c   1.000
_cell.angle_alpha   90.00
_cell.angle_beta   90.00
_cell.angle_gamma   90.00
#
_symmetry.space_group_name_H-M   'P 1'
#
loop_
_entity.id
_entity.type
_entity.pdbx_description
1 polymer ?
#
loop_
_entity_poly.entity_id
_entity_poly.type
_entity_poly.pdbx_seq_one_letter_code
_entity_poly.pdbx_strand_id
1 'polypeptide(L)'
;MTRCTFSVINLRQDWDQYVDLRQHSDSIQEIMFWKQNIHCLKPVSLLRNNSEFNVFTDASDIGAGGYLQGTDYIAHRQWSVTEATKSSTWREIKAIELTLDSFAKVLEHSSVTFFTDNQNAVSIIKKGSKLPHLQGLALSIFNTCVSCNISLYAQWIPREENEKADALSRIIDIDDWGISFEFFDFLNSIWGPFTVDRFANMHNTKLTRFNSKYWNPTTSAIDAFTCNWHGENNWLVPPISLVSNCINHLVSCGAEGTLVVPKWQSAAFWPLIFKQNSEYACYVVDVLEFHEAERIFVAGNNLNSLFANDQFHGKILATIFSVGFWSQNEQIKHPELKSLFNSLSSTILDARAKSTVEKYAGYFKRFVKWTEKYSEIKCVLPCQELYVGLYLQNLIQSANHYSVIESAFYGIKWAHNLAGVANPCDSEMVRLIVEASRRKLNRPIEKKSPVTSEIMIKLFSKYNSIGRSLKDLRLFTMCALSYTGFLRYQ
;
A
#
# COMPACT_ATOMS: atom_id res chain seq x y z
N MET A 1 -34.92 14.10 -28.82
CA MET A 1 -35.92 14.31 -27.77
C MET A 1 -35.52 13.44 -26.60
N THR A 2 -35.35 14.00 -25.40
CA THR A 2 -34.85 13.27 -24.24
C THR A 2 -35.96 12.41 -23.63
N ARG A 3 -35.61 11.49 -22.73
CA ARG A 3 -36.52 10.43 -22.30
C ARG A 3 -37.67 10.97 -21.43
N CYS A 4 -37.38 11.92 -20.53
CA CYS A 4 -38.40 12.50 -19.66
C CYS A 4 -39.34 13.38 -20.46
N THR A 5 -38.82 14.21 -21.38
CA THR A 5 -39.66 15.04 -22.26
C THR A 5 -40.53 14.19 -23.19
N PHE A 6 -40.02 13.05 -23.67
CA PHE A 6 -40.82 12.10 -24.47
C PHE A 6 -41.97 11.49 -23.66
N SER A 7 -41.75 11.14 -22.38
CA SER A 7 -42.84 10.63 -21.53
C SER A 7 -43.95 11.66 -21.30
N VAL A 8 -43.60 12.92 -21.11
CA VAL A 8 -44.56 14.03 -20.94
C VAL A 8 -45.33 14.28 -22.23
N ILE A 9 -44.66 14.22 -23.38
CA ILE A 9 -45.29 14.34 -24.69
C ILE A 9 -46.30 13.23 -24.95
N ASN A 10 -46.07 12.00 -24.48
CA ASN A 10 -47.02 10.90 -24.63
C ASN A 10 -48.29 11.04 -23.76
N LEU A 11 -48.36 12.02 -22.85
CA LEU A 11 -49.57 12.31 -22.10
C LEU A 11 -50.60 13.12 -22.90
N ARG A 12 -50.21 13.65 -24.06
CA ARG A 12 -51.11 14.42 -24.93
C ARG A 12 -52.12 13.52 -25.63
N GLN A 13 -53.35 14.00 -25.79
CA GLN A 13 -54.40 13.33 -26.55
C GLN A 13 -54.39 13.73 -28.03
N ASP A 14 -53.86 14.91 -28.35
CA ASP A 14 -53.73 15.43 -29.71
C ASP A 14 -52.39 16.19 -29.89
N TRP A 15 -52.05 16.50 -31.15
CA TRP A 15 -50.76 17.11 -31.48
C TRP A 15 -50.64 18.59 -31.05
N ASP A 16 -51.76 19.29 -30.93
CA ASP A 16 -51.81 20.74 -30.66
C ASP A 16 -52.02 21.05 -29.16
N GLN A 17 -52.25 20.02 -28.34
CA GLN A 17 -52.41 20.16 -26.90
C GLN A 17 -51.17 20.75 -26.23
N TYR A 18 -51.38 21.85 -25.50
CA TYR A 18 -50.34 22.48 -24.70
C TYR A 18 -49.98 21.62 -23.49
N VAL A 19 -48.70 21.37 -23.27
CA VAL A 19 -48.18 20.63 -22.11
C VAL A 19 -47.24 21.52 -21.30
N ASP A 20 -47.59 21.77 -20.04
CA ASP A 20 -46.77 22.59 -19.14
C ASP A 20 -45.65 21.76 -18.49
N LEU A 21 -44.44 21.85 -19.06
CA LEU A 21 -43.26 21.16 -18.54
C LEU A 21 -42.88 21.58 -17.11
N ARG A 22 -43.37 22.73 -16.60
CA ARG A 22 -43.10 23.18 -15.22
C ARG A 22 -43.69 22.25 -14.16
N GLN A 23 -44.68 21.45 -14.53
CA GLN A 23 -45.33 20.47 -13.65
C GLN A 23 -44.56 19.14 -13.57
N HIS A 24 -43.49 18.98 -14.38
CA HIS A 24 -42.71 17.75 -14.47
C HIS A 24 -41.25 18.01 -14.08
N SER A 25 -40.97 17.93 -12.78
CA SER A 25 -39.64 18.18 -12.19
C SER A 25 -38.50 17.49 -12.94
N ASP A 26 -38.69 16.21 -13.29
CA ASP A 26 -37.66 15.38 -13.91
C ASP A 26 -37.32 15.87 -15.33
N SER A 27 -38.31 16.37 -16.07
CA SER A 27 -38.09 16.95 -17.39
C SER A 27 -37.34 18.27 -17.31
N ILE A 28 -37.66 19.11 -16.31
CA ILE A 28 -36.93 20.36 -16.07
C ILE A 28 -35.48 20.08 -15.68
N GLN A 29 -35.26 19.12 -14.78
CA GLN A 29 -33.91 18.71 -14.36
C GLN A 29 -33.09 18.19 -15.54
N GLU A 30 -33.67 17.35 -16.39
CA GLU A 30 -33.00 16.83 -17.60
C GLU A 30 -32.67 17.97 -18.59
N ILE A 31 -33.60 18.90 -18.82
CA ILE A 31 -33.35 20.07 -19.68
C ILE A 31 -32.26 20.98 -19.10
N MET A 32 -32.29 21.24 -17.79
CA MET A 32 -31.27 22.04 -17.10
C MET A 32 -29.90 21.36 -17.15
N PHE A 33 -29.84 20.04 -16.97
CA PHE A 33 -28.63 19.25 -17.14
C PHE A 33 -28.05 19.44 -18.54
N TRP A 34 -28.84 19.26 -19.60
CA TRP A 34 -28.33 19.46 -20.97
C TRP A 34 -27.91 20.91 -21.22
N LYS A 35 -28.69 21.91 -20.78
CA LYS A 35 -28.32 23.32 -20.90
C LYS A 35 -26.96 23.62 -20.26
N GLN A 36 -26.69 23.01 -19.10
CA GLN A 36 -25.43 23.20 -18.37
C GLN A 36 -24.27 22.37 -18.92
N ASN A 37 -24.51 21.25 -19.60
CA ASN A 37 -23.45 20.30 -19.96
C ASN A 37 -23.21 20.17 -21.47
N ILE A 38 -24.05 20.75 -22.32
CA ILE A 38 -23.94 20.59 -23.80
C ILE A 38 -22.61 21.08 -24.35
N HIS A 39 -22.00 22.10 -23.73
CA HIS A 39 -20.70 22.64 -24.14
C HIS A 39 -19.52 21.77 -23.69
N CYS A 40 -19.72 20.88 -22.72
CA CYS A 40 -18.73 19.92 -22.25
C CYS A 40 -18.72 18.63 -23.08
N LEU A 41 -19.72 18.43 -23.97
CA LEU A 41 -19.77 17.27 -24.85
C LEU A 41 -18.69 17.40 -25.91
N LYS A 42 -17.66 16.55 -25.81
CA LYS A 42 -16.64 16.42 -26.84
C LYS A 42 -17.25 15.74 -28.08
N PRO A 43 -16.87 16.15 -29.30
CA PRO A 43 -17.25 15.42 -30.50
C PRO A 43 -16.76 13.97 -30.40
N VAL A 44 -17.69 13.03 -30.38
CA VAL A 44 -17.36 11.60 -30.40
C VAL A 44 -16.96 11.23 -31.82
N SER A 45 -15.73 10.74 -31.99
CA SER A 45 -15.28 10.19 -33.27
C SER A 45 -16.21 9.04 -33.68
N LEU A 46 -16.78 9.13 -34.89
CA LEU A 46 -17.56 8.03 -35.49
C LEU A 46 -16.68 6.84 -35.88
N LEU A 47 -15.35 7.06 -35.98
CA LEU A 47 -14.38 6.00 -36.17
C LEU A 47 -14.13 5.33 -34.82
N ARG A 48 -14.46 4.05 -34.74
CA ARG A 48 -14.15 3.19 -33.59
C ARG A 48 -12.62 3.10 -33.49
N ASN A 49 -12.02 3.88 -32.60
CA ASN A 49 -10.63 3.68 -32.24
C ASN A 49 -10.53 2.31 -31.55
N ASN A 50 -9.49 1.54 -31.86
CA ASN A 50 -9.20 0.32 -31.10
C ASN A 50 -9.07 0.70 -29.62
N SER A 51 -9.71 -0.08 -28.74
CA SER A 51 -9.57 0.17 -27.31
C SER A 51 -8.12 0.01 -26.91
N GLU A 52 -7.61 1.02 -26.20
CA GLU A 52 -6.28 1.01 -25.63
C GLU A 52 -6.21 0.04 -24.45
N PHE A 53 -7.32 -0.04 -23.71
CA PHE A 53 -7.45 -0.89 -22.54
C PHE A 53 -8.69 -1.79 -22.62
N ASN A 54 -8.50 -3.04 -22.20
CA ASN A 54 -9.53 -4.04 -22.09
C ASN A 54 -9.71 -4.42 -20.62
N VAL A 55 -10.89 -4.19 -20.08
CA VAL A 55 -11.23 -4.44 -18.68
C VAL A 55 -12.31 -5.50 -18.64
N PHE A 56 -12.16 -6.49 -17.78
CA PHE A 56 -13.12 -7.58 -17.62
C PHE A 56 -13.73 -7.46 -16.23
N THR A 57 -15.05 -7.60 -16.14
CA THR A 57 -15.81 -7.48 -14.89
C THR A 57 -16.83 -8.58 -14.77
N ASP A 58 -17.12 -8.97 -13.53
CA ASP A 58 -18.16 -9.94 -13.21
C ASP A 58 -18.74 -9.65 -11.82
N ALA A 59 -19.99 -10.06 -11.61
CA ALA A 59 -20.63 -10.01 -10.32
C ALA A 59 -21.29 -11.34 -9.92
N SER A 60 -20.89 -11.85 -8.76
CA SER A 60 -21.53 -12.99 -8.12
C SER A 60 -22.55 -12.54 -7.05
N ASP A 61 -23.20 -13.50 -6.41
CA ASP A 61 -24.02 -13.32 -5.20
C ASP A 61 -23.19 -12.92 -3.96
N ILE A 62 -21.87 -13.13 -4.02
CA ILE A 62 -20.92 -12.81 -2.96
C ILE A 62 -20.33 -11.41 -3.12
N GLY A 63 -19.91 -11.05 -4.33
CA GLY A 63 -19.15 -9.82 -4.58
C GLY A 63 -19.03 -9.46 -6.06
N ALA A 64 -18.25 -8.41 -6.33
CA ALA A 64 -17.81 -8.03 -7.67
C ALA A 64 -16.31 -8.12 -7.80
N GLY A 65 -15.87 -8.46 -9.01
CA GLY A 65 -14.48 -8.50 -9.39
C GLY A 65 -14.27 -7.86 -10.76
N GLY A 66 -13.10 -7.24 -10.95
CA GLY A 66 -12.67 -6.76 -12.25
C GLY A 66 -11.16 -6.71 -12.38
N TYR A 67 -10.66 -6.80 -13.61
CA TYR A 67 -9.22 -6.71 -13.86
C TYR A 67 -8.92 -6.05 -15.20
N LEU A 68 -7.75 -5.43 -15.28
CA LEU A 68 -7.22 -4.84 -16.51
C LEU A 68 -6.32 -5.84 -17.23
N GLN A 69 -6.65 -6.16 -18.49
CA GLN A 69 -5.91 -7.14 -19.28
C GLN A 69 -4.44 -6.75 -19.47
N GLY A 70 -3.55 -7.73 -19.34
CA GLY A 70 -2.10 -7.52 -19.52
C GLY A 70 -1.40 -6.87 -18.34
N THR A 71 -2.08 -6.74 -17.19
CA THR A 71 -1.53 -6.13 -15.96
C THR A 71 -1.92 -6.91 -14.71
N ASP A 72 -1.32 -6.53 -13.58
CA ASP A 72 -1.68 -7.05 -12.25
C ASP A 72 -2.79 -6.23 -11.56
N TYR A 73 -3.40 -5.25 -12.24
CA TYR A 73 -4.47 -4.43 -11.67
C TYR A 73 -5.77 -5.23 -11.52
N ILE A 74 -6.21 -5.38 -10.27
CA ILE A 74 -7.43 -6.09 -9.87
C ILE A 74 -8.25 -5.18 -8.95
N ALA A 75 -9.55 -5.11 -9.21
CA ALA A 75 -10.55 -4.51 -8.35
C ALA A 75 -11.44 -5.63 -7.79
N HIS A 76 -11.74 -5.57 -6.50
CA HIS A 76 -12.61 -6.54 -5.83
C HIS A 76 -13.39 -5.85 -4.71
N ARG A 77 -14.64 -6.27 -4.52
CA ARG A 77 -15.46 -5.85 -3.38
C ARG A 77 -16.49 -6.92 -3.05
N GLN A 78 -16.55 -7.30 -1.79
CA GLN A 78 -17.63 -8.15 -1.27
C GLN A 78 -18.90 -7.31 -1.03
N TRP A 79 -20.06 -7.90 -1.31
CA TRP A 79 -21.35 -7.25 -1.09
C TRP A 79 -21.71 -7.20 0.39
N SER A 80 -22.28 -6.07 0.82
CA SER A 80 -23.07 -6.05 2.05
C SER A 80 -24.35 -6.87 1.90
N VAL A 81 -25.01 -7.22 3.01
CA VAL A 81 -26.28 -7.96 3.03
C VAL A 81 -27.35 -7.29 2.14
N THR A 82 -27.39 -5.95 2.15
CA THR A 82 -28.34 -5.18 1.33
C THR A 82 -27.99 -5.14 -0.15
N GLU A 83 -26.71 -5.29 -0.50
CA GLU A 83 -26.24 -5.30 -1.89
C GLU A 83 -26.34 -6.70 -2.50
N ALA A 84 -26.07 -7.75 -1.71
CA ALA A 84 -26.20 -9.14 -2.14
C ALA A 84 -27.65 -9.48 -2.55
N THR A 85 -28.63 -8.85 -1.90
CA THR A 85 -30.06 -9.00 -2.22
C THR A 85 -30.52 -8.21 -3.45
N LYS A 86 -29.65 -7.38 -4.06
CA LYS A 86 -29.99 -6.66 -5.29
C LYS A 86 -29.97 -7.60 -6.50
N SER A 87 -30.69 -7.19 -7.54
CA SER A 87 -30.77 -7.92 -8.81
C SER A 87 -29.38 -8.16 -9.42
N SER A 88 -29.21 -9.28 -10.15
CA SER A 88 -27.96 -9.58 -10.88
C SER A 88 -27.55 -8.42 -11.80
N THR A 89 -28.47 -7.81 -12.55
CA THR A 89 -28.18 -6.64 -13.39
C THR A 89 -27.64 -5.44 -12.60
N TRP A 90 -28.15 -5.20 -11.39
CA TRP A 90 -27.62 -4.15 -10.52
C TRP A 90 -26.19 -4.46 -10.10
N ARG A 91 -25.93 -5.71 -9.69
CA ARG A 91 -24.60 -6.16 -9.24
C ARG A 91 -23.58 -6.08 -10.37
N GLU A 92 -23.96 -6.43 -11.59
CA GLU A 92 -23.12 -6.33 -12.79
C GLU A 92 -22.75 -4.87 -13.13
N ILE A 93 -23.73 -3.96 -13.15
CA ILE A 93 -23.44 -2.53 -13.37
C ILE A 93 -22.58 -1.97 -12.24
N LYS A 94 -22.81 -2.41 -11.00
CA LYS A 94 -22.01 -2.02 -9.84
C LYS A 94 -20.57 -2.53 -9.95
N ALA A 95 -20.35 -3.71 -10.52
CA ALA A 95 -19.00 -4.23 -10.80
C ALA A 95 -18.24 -3.37 -11.81
N ILE A 96 -18.93 -2.90 -12.86
CA ILE A 96 -18.38 -1.96 -13.84
C ILE A 96 -18.01 -0.64 -13.15
N GLU A 97 -18.92 -0.07 -12.37
CA GLU A 97 -18.68 1.19 -11.63
C GLU A 97 -17.48 1.07 -10.69
N LEU A 98 -17.46 0.04 -9.85
CA LEU A 98 -16.35 -0.24 -8.93
C LEU A 98 -15.01 -0.31 -9.65
N THR A 99 -14.96 -1.10 -10.73
CA THR A 99 -13.72 -1.34 -11.47
C THR A 99 -13.26 -0.08 -12.20
N LEU A 100 -14.20 0.70 -12.75
CA LEU A 100 -13.91 1.99 -13.37
C LEU A 100 -13.34 2.98 -12.35
N ASP A 101 -13.97 3.11 -11.18
CA ASP A 101 -13.52 4.03 -10.13
C ASP A 101 -12.14 3.63 -9.59
N SER A 102 -11.89 2.32 -9.40
CA SER A 102 -10.58 1.81 -8.97
C SER A 102 -9.46 2.11 -9.98
N PHE A 103 -9.77 2.11 -11.27
CA PHE A 103 -8.79 2.30 -12.34
C PHE A 103 -8.84 3.70 -12.99
N ALA A 104 -9.69 4.61 -12.50
CA ALA A 104 -9.97 5.89 -13.14
C ALA A 104 -8.72 6.72 -13.46
N LYS A 105 -7.72 6.70 -12.56
CA LYS A 105 -6.44 7.38 -12.74
C LYS A 105 -5.52 6.72 -13.77
N VAL A 106 -5.57 5.39 -13.89
CA VAL A 106 -4.78 4.63 -14.88
C VAL A 106 -5.40 4.76 -16.26
N LEU A 107 -6.73 4.82 -16.31
CA LEU A 107 -7.52 4.91 -17.54
C LEU A 107 -7.74 6.37 -17.99
N GLU A 108 -7.20 7.34 -17.28
CA GLU A 108 -7.42 8.76 -17.56
C GLU A 108 -7.03 9.12 -19.00
N HIS A 109 -7.88 9.87 -19.70
CA HIS A 109 -7.69 10.27 -21.10
C HIS A 109 -7.63 9.14 -22.14
N SER A 110 -8.03 7.91 -21.78
CA SER A 110 -7.94 6.74 -22.67
C SER A 110 -9.30 6.27 -23.21
N SER A 111 -9.24 5.29 -24.12
CA SER A 111 -10.42 4.56 -24.59
C SER A 111 -10.41 3.13 -24.07
N VAL A 112 -11.51 2.71 -23.45
CA VAL A 112 -11.58 1.48 -22.64
C VAL A 112 -12.79 0.65 -23.05
N THR A 113 -12.59 -0.64 -23.26
CA THR A 113 -13.69 -1.60 -23.44
C THR A 113 -13.85 -2.44 -22.18
N PHE A 114 -15.04 -2.37 -21.58
CA PHE A 114 -15.48 -3.24 -20.49
C PHE A 114 -16.19 -4.46 -21.06
N PHE A 115 -15.73 -5.65 -20.66
CA PHE A 115 -16.30 -6.94 -20.99
C PHE A 115 -17.05 -7.50 -19.78
N THR A 116 -18.31 -7.89 -19.97
CA THR A 116 -19.20 -8.50 -18.96
C THR A 116 -20.03 -9.59 -19.63
N ASP A 117 -20.41 -10.62 -18.87
CA ASP A 117 -21.30 -11.68 -19.34
C ASP A 117 -22.80 -11.30 -19.31
N ASN A 118 -23.12 -10.07 -18.88
CA ASN A 118 -24.50 -9.60 -18.74
C ASN A 118 -24.91 -8.61 -19.85
N GLN A 119 -25.75 -9.08 -20.77
CA GLN A 119 -26.26 -8.27 -21.89
C GLN A 119 -27.11 -7.06 -21.42
N ASN A 120 -27.82 -7.17 -20.29
CA ASN A 120 -28.60 -6.06 -19.75
C ASN A 120 -27.70 -4.95 -19.25
N ALA A 121 -26.59 -5.28 -18.57
CA ALA A 121 -25.59 -4.31 -18.14
C ALA A 121 -25.03 -3.56 -19.36
N VAL A 122 -24.61 -4.26 -20.41
CA VAL A 122 -24.12 -3.65 -21.66
C VAL A 122 -25.15 -2.70 -22.28
N SER A 123 -26.42 -3.11 -22.32
CA SER A 123 -27.51 -2.28 -22.86
C SER A 123 -27.72 -1.01 -22.04
N ILE A 124 -27.69 -1.12 -20.70
CA ILE A 124 -27.90 0.01 -19.78
C ILE A 124 -26.73 1.00 -19.84
N ILE A 125 -25.49 0.54 -19.93
CA ILE A 125 -24.34 1.43 -20.12
C ILE A 125 -24.45 2.21 -21.43
N LYS A 126 -24.97 1.59 -22.49
CA LYS A 126 -25.12 2.25 -23.80
C LYS A 126 -26.32 3.19 -23.90
N LYS A 127 -27.44 2.89 -23.24
CA LYS A 127 -28.73 3.55 -23.49
C LYS A 127 -29.44 4.07 -22.23
N GLY A 128 -28.91 3.78 -21.04
CA GLY A 128 -29.56 4.06 -19.76
C GLY A 128 -30.72 3.11 -19.42
N SER A 129 -31.26 3.23 -18.20
CA SER A 129 -32.34 2.41 -17.66
C SER A 129 -33.59 3.23 -17.30
N LYS A 130 -34.76 2.60 -17.29
CA LYS A 130 -36.00 3.22 -16.76
C LYS A 130 -36.06 3.15 -15.23
N LEU A 131 -35.33 2.22 -14.64
CA LEU A 131 -35.36 1.98 -13.21
C LEU A 131 -34.43 2.99 -12.52
N PRO A 132 -34.93 3.83 -11.59
CA PRO A 132 -34.14 4.91 -11.00
C PRO A 132 -32.82 4.44 -10.38
N HIS A 133 -32.84 3.28 -9.71
CA HIS A 133 -31.65 2.72 -9.05
C HIS A 133 -30.58 2.21 -10.04
N LEU A 134 -30.95 1.72 -11.23
CA LEU A 134 -30.00 1.34 -12.29
C LEU A 134 -29.53 2.56 -13.07
N GLN A 135 -30.43 3.53 -13.29
CA GLN A 135 -30.09 4.79 -13.94
C GLN A 135 -29.10 5.60 -13.10
N GLY A 136 -29.23 5.58 -11.76
CA GLY A 136 -28.27 6.21 -10.85
C GLY A 136 -26.85 5.66 -11.03
N LEU A 137 -26.68 4.34 -11.11
CA LEU A 137 -25.37 3.72 -11.38
C LEU A 137 -24.83 4.09 -12.76
N ALA A 138 -25.68 4.06 -13.79
CA ALA A 138 -25.26 4.44 -15.14
C ALA A 138 -24.80 5.90 -15.22
N LEU A 139 -25.47 6.81 -14.51
CA LEU A 139 -25.08 8.22 -14.41
C LEU A 139 -23.77 8.40 -13.63
N SER A 140 -23.56 7.63 -12.56
CA SER A 140 -22.32 7.65 -11.79
C SER A 140 -21.13 7.24 -12.64
N ILE A 141 -21.25 6.12 -13.37
CA ILE A 141 -20.26 5.67 -14.37
C ILE A 141 -19.99 6.77 -15.41
N PHE A 142 -21.05 7.35 -15.96
CA PHE A 142 -20.93 8.43 -16.96
C PHE A 142 -20.19 9.64 -16.39
N ASN A 143 -20.48 10.05 -15.15
CA ASN A 143 -19.82 11.17 -14.50
C ASN A 143 -18.33 10.90 -14.27
N THR A 144 -17.95 9.68 -13.86
CA THR A 144 -16.53 9.28 -13.76
C THR A 144 -15.85 9.31 -15.14
N CYS A 145 -16.53 8.85 -16.19
CA CYS A 145 -15.98 8.94 -17.55
C CYS A 145 -15.77 10.40 -17.99
N VAL A 146 -16.71 11.30 -17.69
CA VAL A 146 -16.59 12.72 -18.05
C VAL A 146 -15.46 13.40 -17.26
N SER A 147 -15.37 13.15 -15.96
CA SER A 147 -14.36 13.79 -15.10
C SER A 147 -12.93 13.37 -15.44
N CYS A 148 -12.72 12.09 -15.78
CA CYS A 148 -11.42 11.54 -16.16
C CYS A 148 -11.18 11.54 -17.69
N ASN A 149 -12.11 12.08 -18.48
CA ASN A 149 -12.05 12.10 -19.95
C ASN A 149 -11.81 10.71 -20.56
N ILE A 150 -12.59 9.71 -20.11
CA ILE A 150 -12.52 8.32 -20.54
C ILE A 150 -13.60 8.04 -21.58
N SER A 151 -13.22 7.43 -22.70
CA SER A 151 -14.18 6.91 -23.69
C SER A 151 -14.51 5.45 -23.40
N LEU A 152 -15.63 5.20 -22.73
CA LEU A 152 -16.04 3.86 -22.28
C LEU A 152 -16.92 3.17 -23.33
N TYR A 153 -16.57 1.93 -23.64
CA TYR A 153 -17.37 1.00 -24.43
C TYR A 153 -17.70 -0.24 -23.60
N ALA A 154 -18.91 -0.77 -23.73
CA ALA A 154 -19.31 -2.04 -23.11
C ALA A 154 -19.56 -3.11 -24.18
N GLN A 155 -19.02 -4.30 -23.97
CA GLN A 155 -19.17 -5.45 -24.84
C GLN A 155 -19.55 -6.69 -24.03
N TRP A 156 -20.49 -7.47 -24.58
CA TRP A 156 -20.87 -8.74 -24.00
C TRP A 156 -19.90 -9.83 -24.46
N ILE A 157 -19.52 -10.73 -23.55
CA ILE A 157 -18.74 -11.94 -23.83
C ILE A 157 -19.43 -13.17 -23.26
N PRO A 158 -19.22 -14.36 -23.85
CA PRO A 158 -19.64 -15.62 -23.24
C PRO A 158 -19.03 -15.79 -21.86
N ARG A 159 -19.76 -16.47 -20.96
CA ARG A 159 -19.32 -16.68 -19.58
C ARG A 159 -18.01 -17.48 -19.50
N GLU A 160 -17.83 -18.40 -20.44
CA GLU A 160 -16.64 -19.24 -20.60
C GLU A 160 -15.38 -18.41 -20.92
N GLU A 161 -15.55 -17.20 -21.45
CA GLU A 161 -14.44 -16.28 -21.73
C GLU A 161 -14.19 -15.30 -20.57
N ASN A 162 -15.02 -15.32 -19.52
CA ASN A 162 -14.96 -14.43 -18.36
C ASN A 162 -14.50 -15.11 -17.05
N GLU A 163 -13.89 -16.29 -17.12
CA GLU A 163 -13.54 -17.13 -15.95
C GLU A 163 -12.72 -16.38 -14.88
N LYS A 164 -11.77 -15.54 -15.30
CA LYS A 164 -10.92 -14.81 -14.35
C LYS A 164 -11.72 -13.77 -13.56
N ALA A 165 -12.62 -13.02 -14.20
CA ALA A 165 -13.43 -12.03 -13.48
C ALA A 165 -14.46 -12.74 -12.58
N ASP A 166 -15.04 -13.84 -13.06
CA ASP A 166 -15.98 -14.70 -12.32
C ASP A 166 -15.32 -15.40 -11.11
N ALA A 167 -14.04 -15.76 -11.18
CA ALA A 167 -13.27 -16.20 -10.02
C ALA A 167 -13.04 -15.06 -9.02
N LEU A 168 -12.68 -13.86 -9.50
CA LEU A 168 -12.48 -12.68 -8.66
C LEU A 168 -13.76 -12.27 -7.94
N SER A 169 -14.91 -12.29 -8.61
CA SER A 169 -16.21 -11.90 -8.04
C SER A 169 -16.68 -12.84 -6.93
N ARG A 170 -16.15 -14.07 -6.88
CA ARG A 170 -16.44 -15.08 -5.84
C ARG A 170 -15.43 -15.14 -4.70
N ILE A 171 -14.43 -14.27 -4.68
CA ILE A 171 -13.51 -14.18 -3.54
C ILE A 171 -14.31 -13.72 -2.32
N ILE A 172 -14.41 -14.59 -1.32
CA ILE A 172 -14.93 -14.28 0.02
C ILE A 172 -13.74 -13.86 0.87
N ASP A 173 -13.78 -12.65 1.44
CA ASP A 173 -12.82 -12.28 2.47
C ASP A 173 -13.30 -12.84 3.81
N ILE A 174 -12.86 -14.06 4.11
CA ILE A 174 -13.17 -14.74 5.38
C ILE A 174 -12.55 -14.03 6.59
N ASP A 175 -11.56 -13.17 6.36
CA ASP A 175 -10.80 -12.46 7.38
C ASP A 175 -11.20 -10.97 7.50
N ASP A 176 -12.32 -10.52 6.92
CA ASP A 176 -12.83 -9.15 7.09
C ASP A 176 -13.49 -9.01 8.47
N TRP A 177 -12.71 -8.55 9.45
CA TRP A 177 -13.17 -8.26 10.81
C TRP A 177 -12.69 -6.87 11.24
N GLY A 178 -13.44 -6.25 12.15
CA GLY A 178 -13.11 -4.96 12.72
C GLY A 178 -13.29 -4.93 14.23
N ILE A 179 -12.94 -3.78 14.80
CA ILE A 179 -13.25 -3.47 16.20
C ILE A 179 -14.23 -2.30 16.30
N SER A 180 -14.94 -2.18 17.42
CA SER A 180 -15.85 -1.07 17.70
C SER A 180 -15.11 0.25 17.92
N PHE A 181 -15.78 1.37 17.65
CA PHE A 181 -15.18 2.70 17.87
C PHE A 181 -14.98 2.96 19.37
N GLU A 182 -15.87 2.47 20.22
CA GLU A 182 -15.77 2.58 21.68
C GLU A 182 -14.51 1.89 22.21
N PHE A 183 -14.19 0.70 21.70
CA PHE A 183 -12.97 -0.02 22.06
C PHE A 183 -11.71 0.66 21.51
N PHE A 184 -11.78 1.18 20.27
CA PHE A 184 -10.72 1.99 19.69
C PHE A 184 -10.42 3.23 20.54
N ASP A 185 -11.45 4.01 20.88
CA ASP A 185 -11.34 5.24 21.67
C ASP A 185 -10.78 4.96 23.06
N PHE A 186 -11.20 3.87 23.69
CA PHE A 186 -10.63 3.40 24.96
C PHE A 186 -9.11 3.17 24.84
N LEU A 187 -8.67 2.36 23.87
CA LEU A 187 -7.23 2.11 23.69
C LEU A 187 -6.46 3.36 23.26
N ASN A 188 -7.08 4.24 22.46
CA ASN A 188 -6.50 5.52 22.06
C ASN A 188 -6.33 6.47 23.26
N SER A 189 -7.17 6.35 24.29
CA SER A 189 -7.01 7.12 25.54
C SER A 189 -5.85 6.65 26.41
N ILE A 190 -5.41 5.39 26.24
CA ILE A 190 -4.34 4.78 27.05
C ILE A 190 -2.99 4.81 26.30
N TRP A 191 -3.00 4.41 25.03
CA TRP A 191 -1.82 4.19 24.20
C TRP A 191 -1.76 5.06 22.94
N GLY A 192 -2.77 5.92 22.74
CA GLY A 192 -2.78 6.88 21.64
C GLY A 192 -1.98 8.16 21.93
N PRO A 193 -2.09 9.18 21.04
CA PRO A 193 -2.93 9.19 19.86
C PRO A 193 -2.38 8.30 18.75
N PHE A 194 -3.22 7.45 18.18
CA PHE A 194 -2.89 6.68 16.97
C PHE A 194 -2.92 7.57 15.74
N THR A 195 -2.04 7.28 14.79
CA THR A 195 -1.74 8.18 13.66
C THR A 195 -2.15 7.60 12.32
N VAL A 196 -2.06 6.27 12.16
CA VAL A 196 -2.43 5.56 10.93
C VAL A 196 -3.02 4.19 11.22
N ASP A 197 -4.10 3.85 10.52
CA ASP A 197 -4.78 2.55 10.57
C ASP A 197 -4.28 1.64 9.43
N ARG A 198 -3.50 0.60 9.76
CA ARG A 198 -2.74 -0.15 8.74
C ARG A 198 -3.53 -1.28 8.08
N PHE A 199 -4.65 -1.71 8.63
CA PHE A 199 -5.38 -2.88 8.13
C PHE A 199 -6.87 -2.60 8.08
N ALA A 200 -7.26 -1.55 7.35
CA ALA A 200 -8.65 -1.13 7.25
C ALA A 200 -9.13 -0.97 5.81
N ASN A 201 -10.45 -0.97 5.66
CA ASN A 201 -11.14 -0.56 4.44
C ASN A 201 -11.92 0.74 4.71
N MET A 202 -12.48 1.35 3.66
CA MET A 202 -13.22 2.62 3.78
C MET A 202 -14.42 2.55 4.75
N HIS A 203 -14.97 1.35 4.98
CA HIS A 203 -16.13 1.16 5.86
C HIS A 203 -15.75 0.92 7.33
N ASN A 204 -14.54 0.44 7.59
CA ASN A 204 -14.10 0.01 8.93
C ASN A 204 -12.92 0.82 9.49
N THR A 205 -12.41 1.79 8.73
CA THR A 205 -11.28 2.61 9.20
C THR A 205 -11.61 3.42 10.45
N LYS A 206 -10.65 3.49 11.37
CA LYS A 206 -10.75 4.27 12.62
C LYS A 206 -10.04 5.62 12.55
N LEU A 207 -9.25 5.84 11.50
CA LEU A 207 -8.41 7.03 11.33
C LEU A 207 -8.54 7.58 9.91
N THR A 208 -8.30 8.89 9.76
CA THR A 208 -8.35 9.54 8.44
C THR A 208 -7.27 9.02 7.48
N ARG A 209 -6.11 8.61 8.01
CA ARG A 209 -5.03 7.95 7.27
C ARG A 209 -5.14 6.44 7.49
N PHE A 210 -5.36 5.69 6.42
CA PHE A 210 -5.41 4.23 6.47
C PHE A 210 -4.80 3.53 5.25
N ASN A 211 -4.45 2.26 5.42
CA ASN A 211 -3.98 1.36 4.36
C ASN A 211 -5.00 0.24 4.14
N SER A 212 -5.28 -0.05 2.87
CA SER A 212 -6.25 -1.07 2.46
C SER A 212 -5.64 -2.13 1.55
N LYS A 213 -6.21 -3.34 1.59
CA LYS A 213 -5.81 -4.49 0.75
C LYS A 213 -5.98 -4.24 -0.75
N TYR A 214 -6.99 -3.45 -1.13
CA TYR A 214 -7.30 -3.07 -2.52
C TYR A 214 -7.32 -1.54 -2.70
N TRP A 215 -7.25 -1.05 -3.94
CA TRP A 215 -7.39 0.37 -4.28
C TRP A 215 -8.76 0.89 -3.82
N ASN A 216 -8.77 1.80 -2.85
CA ASN A 216 -9.96 2.54 -2.42
C ASN A 216 -9.70 4.05 -2.58
N PRO A 217 -10.72 4.87 -2.89
CA PRO A 217 -10.58 6.32 -2.80
C PRO A 217 -10.09 6.67 -1.39
N THR A 218 -9.12 7.58 -1.25
CA THR A 218 -8.50 8.02 0.02
C THR A 218 -7.52 7.07 0.74
N THR A 219 -7.17 5.90 0.19
CA THR A 219 -6.14 5.03 0.79
C THR A 219 -4.74 5.64 0.67
N SER A 220 -3.93 5.59 1.75
CA SER A 220 -2.57 6.16 1.75
C SER A 220 -1.55 5.28 1.01
N ALA A 221 -1.79 3.97 0.95
CA ALA A 221 -1.05 3.00 0.15
C ALA A 221 -1.82 1.68 0.09
N ILE A 222 -1.55 0.89 -0.95
CA ILE A 222 -2.08 -0.47 -1.10
C ILE A 222 -1.01 -1.43 -0.71
N ASP A 223 -1.42 -2.38 0.13
CA ASP A 223 -0.53 -3.20 0.96
C ASP A 223 0.24 -2.38 2.01
N ALA A 224 -0.17 -2.56 3.26
CA ALA A 224 0.43 -1.90 4.42
C ALA A 224 1.91 -2.26 4.60
N PHE A 225 2.34 -3.44 4.16
CA PHE A 225 3.72 -3.92 4.29
C PHE A 225 4.70 -3.22 3.35
N THR A 226 4.21 -2.49 2.35
CA THR A 226 5.07 -1.69 1.45
C THR A 226 5.54 -0.39 2.10
N CYS A 227 4.90 0.05 3.18
CA CYS A 227 5.17 1.30 3.88
C CYS A 227 6.14 1.09 5.04
N ASN A 228 7.01 2.09 5.27
CA ASN A 228 7.74 2.19 6.52
C ASN A 228 6.79 2.72 7.61
N TRP A 229 6.68 1.99 8.72
CA TRP A 229 5.79 2.34 9.83
C TRP A 229 6.50 3.13 10.95
N HIS A 230 7.81 3.35 10.82
CA HIS A 230 8.61 4.08 11.80
C HIS A 230 8.15 5.54 11.97
N GLY A 231 8.19 6.04 13.20
CA GLY A 231 7.81 7.43 13.54
C GLY A 231 6.31 7.68 13.59
N GLU A 232 5.49 6.64 13.42
CA GLU A 232 4.04 6.67 13.54
C GLU A 232 3.62 5.77 14.72
N ASN A 233 2.56 6.12 15.42
CA ASN A 233 1.88 5.24 16.37
C ASN A 233 0.80 4.46 15.62
N ASN A 234 1.09 3.20 15.29
CA ASN A 234 0.33 2.42 14.32
C ASN A 234 -0.82 1.67 14.98
N TRP A 235 -2.01 1.81 14.42
CA TRP A 235 -3.19 1.01 14.78
C TRP A 235 -3.26 -0.24 13.90
N LEU A 236 -3.27 -1.44 14.50
CA LEU A 236 -3.08 -2.70 13.80
C LEU A 236 -4.16 -3.72 14.17
N VAL A 237 -5.04 -4.00 13.20
CA VAL A 237 -6.09 -5.02 13.29
C VAL A 237 -6.03 -5.90 12.04
N PRO A 238 -4.94 -6.66 11.84
CA PRO A 238 -4.75 -7.43 10.61
C PRO A 238 -5.68 -8.66 10.55
N PRO A 239 -5.98 -9.16 9.34
CA PRO A 239 -6.38 -10.55 9.13
C PRO A 239 -5.53 -11.52 9.96
N ILE A 240 -6.14 -12.54 10.58
CA ILE A 240 -5.43 -13.42 11.51
C ILE A 240 -4.23 -14.12 10.84
N SER A 241 -4.40 -14.50 9.58
CA SER A 241 -3.35 -15.06 8.73
C SER A 241 -2.13 -14.15 8.55
N LEU A 242 -2.30 -12.83 8.70
CA LEU A 242 -1.27 -11.81 8.52
C LEU A 242 -0.66 -11.30 9.83
N VAL A 243 -1.14 -11.74 11.00
CA VAL A 243 -0.66 -11.26 12.31
C VAL A 243 0.84 -11.47 12.46
N SER A 244 1.37 -12.65 12.13
CA SER A 244 2.81 -12.91 12.22
C SER A 244 3.63 -11.97 11.32
N ASN A 245 3.13 -11.69 10.12
CA ASN A 245 3.76 -10.76 9.19
C ASN A 245 3.68 -9.32 9.71
N CYS A 246 2.56 -8.93 10.33
CA CYS A 246 2.37 -7.64 10.99
C CYS A 246 3.39 -7.42 12.10
N ILE A 247 3.57 -8.40 13.00
CA ILE A 247 4.55 -8.32 14.08
C ILE A 247 5.97 -8.22 13.51
N ASN A 248 6.32 -9.09 12.57
CA ASN A 248 7.64 -9.09 11.94
C ASN A 248 7.94 -7.76 11.23
N HIS A 249 6.95 -7.20 10.53
CA HIS A 249 7.10 -5.92 9.83
C HIS A 249 7.26 -4.76 10.81
N LEU A 250 6.46 -4.73 11.88
CA LEU A 250 6.59 -3.74 12.96
C LEU A 250 7.98 -3.77 13.59
N VAL A 251 8.48 -4.97 13.90
CA VAL A 251 9.83 -5.18 14.43
C VAL A 251 10.90 -4.76 13.42
N SER A 252 10.72 -5.10 12.14
CA SER A 252 11.69 -4.76 11.07
C SER A 252 11.77 -3.26 10.81
N CYS A 253 10.65 -2.55 10.94
CA CYS A 253 10.58 -1.10 10.80
C CYS A 253 11.09 -0.37 12.06
N GLY A 254 11.21 -1.06 13.20
CA GLY A 254 11.41 -0.42 14.49
C GLY A 254 10.27 0.58 14.77
N ALA A 255 9.04 0.17 14.47
CA ALA A 255 7.85 0.99 14.60
C ALA A 255 7.15 0.72 15.93
N GLU A 256 6.36 1.69 16.39
CA GLU A 256 5.49 1.54 17.55
C GLU A 256 4.07 1.27 17.07
N GLY A 257 3.32 0.47 17.84
CA GLY A 257 1.92 0.25 17.50
C GLY A 257 1.19 -0.65 18.46
N THR A 258 -0.14 -0.55 18.40
CA THR A 258 -1.06 -1.40 19.13
C THR A 258 -1.64 -2.43 18.18
N LEU A 259 -1.38 -3.69 18.49
CA LEU A 259 -1.92 -4.85 17.79
C LEU A 259 -3.08 -5.44 18.60
N VAL A 260 -4.23 -5.57 17.97
CA VAL A 260 -5.37 -6.28 18.54
C VAL A 260 -5.47 -7.66 17.91
N VAL A 261 -5.48 -8.70 18.74
CA VAL A 261 -5.58 -10.11 18.30
C VAL A 261 -6.41 -10.94 19.27
N PRO A 262 -7.04 -12.03 18.81
CA PRO A 262 -7.68 -12.99 19.70
C PRO A 262 -6.64 -13.73 20.54
N LYS A 263 -7.01 -14.09 21.77
CA LYS A 263 -6.18 -14.89 22.68
C LYS A 263 -6.14 -16.36 22.26
N TRP A 264 -5.35 -16.69 21.25
CA TRP A 264 -5.22 -18.06 20.72
C TRP A 264 -3.83 -18.64 20.97
N GLN A 265 -3.70 -19.44 22.03
CA GLN A 265 -2.43 -20.06 22.43
C GLN A 265 -1.83 -20.98 21.37
N SER A 266 -2.69 -21.62 20.56
CA SER A 266 -2.27 -22.53 19.49
C SER A 266 -1.95 -21.81 18.17
N ALA A 267 -2.15 -20.49 18.07
CA ALA A 267 -1.94 -19.75 16.83
C ALA A 267 -0.45 -19.52 16.55
N ALA A 268 -0.08 -19.49 15.26
CA ALA A 268 1.32 -19.33 14.84
C ALA A 268 1.97 -18.02 15.31
N PHE A 269 1.17 -16.98 15.57
CA PHE A 269 1.65 -15.70 16.10
C PHE A 269 1.85 -15.71 17.62
N TRP A 270 1.27 -16.67 18.36
CA TRP A 270 1.33 -16.70 19.82
C TRP A 270 2.76 -16.68 20.37
N PRO A 271 3.71 -17.46 19.82
CA PRO A 271 5.10 -17.43 20.26
C PRO A 271 5.84 -16.13 19.97
N LEU A 272 5.29 -15.26 19.11
CA LEU A 272 5.86 -13.94 18.82
C LEU A 272 5.44 -12.91 19.88
N ILE A 273 4.35 -13.14 20.60
CA ILE A 273 3.88 -12.26 21.68
C ILE A 273 4.35 -12.80 23.04
N PHE A 274 4.21 -14.10 23.26
CA PHE A 274 4.53 -14.78 24.53
C PHE A 274 5.61 -15.84 24.34
N LYS A 275 6.62 -15.84 25.22
CA LYS A 275 7.63 -16.89 25.32
C LYS A 275 7.07 -18.11 26.07
N GLN A 276 7.82 -19.22 26.07
CA GLN A 276 7.44 -20.49 26.70
C GLN A 276 7.06 -20.38 28.20
N ASN A 277 7.50 -19.33 28.90
CA ASN A 277 7.19 -19.08 30.32
C ASN A 277 6.06 -18.04 30.54
N SER A 278 5.27 -17.70 29.51
CA SER A 278 4.28 -16.60 29.55
C SER A 278 4.86 -15.20 29.76
N GLU A 279 6.18 -15.05 29.69
CA GLU A 279 6.84 -13.74 29.59
C GLU A 279 6.66 -13.15 28.19
N TYR A 280 6.57 -11.82 28.11
CA TYR A 280 6.44 -11.14 26.83
C TYR A 280 7.73 -11.23 25.97
N ALA A 281 7.56 -11.20 24.65
CA ALA A 281 8.68 -10.97 23.75
C ALA A 281 9.34 -9.62 24.05
N CYS A 282 10.64 -9.47 23.78
CA CYS A 282 11.40 -8.27 24.19
C CYS A 282 10.95 -6.96 23.50
N TYR A 283 10.11 -7.06 22.47
CA TYR A 283 9.53 -5.94 21.73
C TYR A 283 8.05 -5.70 22.07
N VAL A 284 7.50 -6.46 23.02
CA VAL A 284 6.16 -6.28 23.57
C VAL A 284 6.31 -5.55 24.91
N VAL A 285 5.66 -4.38 25.03
CA VAL A 285 5.73 -3.52 26.22
C VAL A 285 4.70 -3.97 27.25
N ASP A 286 3.45 -4.14 26.82
CA ASP A 286 2.34 -4.49 27.68
C ASP A 286 1.25 -5.23 26.90
N VAL A 287 0.43 -5.99 27.63
CA VAL A 287 -0.70 -6.73 27.09
C VAL A 287 -1.92 -6.55 27.98
N LEU A 288 -2.97 -5.95 27.42
CA LEU A 288 -4.28 -5.90 28.06
C LEU A 288 -5.15 -7.07 27.58
N GLU A 289 -5.69 -7.83 28.52
CA GLU A 289 -6.60 -8.95 28.27
C GLU A 289 -8.03 -8.52 28.54
N PHE A 290 -8.89 -8.66 27.52
CA PHE A 290 -10.31 -8.34 27.61
C PHE A 290 -11.14 -9.62 27.54
N HIS A 291 -12.15 -9.68 28.40
CA HIS A 291 -12.99 -10.86 28.61
C HIS A 291 -14.36 -10.78 27.91
N GLU A 292 -14.76 -9.59 27.43
CA GLU A 292 -16.06 -9.34 26.79
C GLU A 292 -15.89 -9.05 25.28
N ALA A 293 -15.68 -10.09 24.47
CA ALA A 293 -15.45 -9.92 23.04
C ALA A 293 -16.66 -9.44 22.22
N GLU A 294 -17.88 -9.72 22.67
CA GLU A 294 -19.13 -9.42 21.97
C GLU A 294 -19.33 -7.92 21.69
N ARG A 295 -18.77 -7.04 22.53
CA ARG A 295 -18.85 -5.57 22.34
C ARG A 295 -17.63 -4.97 21.63
N ILE A 296 -16.61 -5.79 21.39
CA ILE A 296 -15.33 -5.35 20.85
C ILE A 296 -15.26 -5.58 19.35
N PHE A 297 -15.82 -6.68 18.84
CA PHE A 297 -15.81 -6.98 17.41
C PHE A 297 -16.93 -6.27 16.65
N VAL A 298 -16.60 -5.80 15.46
CA VAL A 298 -17.58 -5.39 14.45
C VAL A 298 -17.42 -6.32 13.26
N ALA A 299 -18.50 -7.00 12.89
CA ALA A 299 -18.51 -7.88 11.73
C ALA A 299 -18.16 -7.09 10.46
N GLY A 300 -17.28 -7.63 9.63
CA GLY A 300 -17.15 -7.19 8.24
C GLY A 300 -18.38 -7.57 7.41
N ASN A 301 -18.32 -7.41 6.09
CA ASN A 301 -19.46 -7.72 5.23
C ASN A 301 -19.78 -9.23 5.15
N ASN A 302 -18.92 -10.09 5.70
CA ASN A 302 -19.13 -11.52 5.80
C ASN A 302 -19.77 -11.92 7.15
N LEU A 303 -21.08 -12.22 7.16
CA LEU A 303 -21.80 -12.67 8.35
C LEU A 303 -21.42 -14.10 8.81
N ASN A 304 -20.69 -14.86 7.99
CA ASN A 304 -20.16 -16.19 8.33
C ASN A 304 -18.69 -16.13 8.81
N SER A 305 -18.13 -14.94 9.00
CA SER A 305 -16.81 -14.79 9.62
C SER A 305 -16.86 -15.22 11.08
N LEU A 306 -15.77 -15.81 11.58
CA LEU A 306 -15.64 -16.20 13.00
C LEU A 306 -15.91 -15.04 13.97
N PHE A 307 -15.67 -13.81 13.50
CA PHE A 307 -15.84 -12.58 14.28
C PHE A 307 -17.18 -11.86 13.99
N ALA A 308 -18.12 -12.51 13.27
CA ALA A 308 -19.44 -11.98 12.98
C ALA A 308 -20.52 -12.52 13.94
N ASN A 309 -21.56 -11.72 14.20
CA ASN A 309 -22.79 -12.09 14.93
C ASN A 309 -22.57 -12.73 16.32
N ASP A 310 -21.73 -12.12 17.18
CA ASP A 310 -21.51 -12.58 18.56
C ASP A 310 -21.03 -14.05 18.69
N GLN A 311 -20.54 -14.66 17.61
CA GLN A 311 -20.12 -16.07 17.60
C GLN A 311 -18.79 -16.32 18.34
N PHE A 312 -18.01 -15.27 18.58
CA PHE A 312 -16.72 -15.38 19.26
C PHE A 312 -16.84 -15.02 20.75
N HIS A 313 -16.83 -16.05 21.61
CA HIS A 313 -16.80 -15.89 23.07
C HIS A 313 -15.38 -15.98 23.66
N GLY A 314 -14.33 -15.84 22.83
CA GLY A 314 -12.94 -15.92 23.28
C GLY A 314 -12.44 -14.60 23.88
N LYS A 315 -11.28 -14.64 24.51
CA LYS A 315 -10.63 -13.43 25.06
C LYS A 315 -9.85 -12.68 23.98
N ILE A 316 -9.66 -11.38 24.16
CA ILE A 316 -8.90 -10.51 23.24
C ILE A 316 -7.66 -9.99 23.94
N LEU A 317 -6.57 -9.87 23.18
CA LEU A 317 -5.35 -9.22 23.61
C LEU A 317 -5.15 -7.94 22.79
N ALA A 318 -5.01 -6.82 23.49
CA ALA A 318 -4.40 -5.64 22.92
C ALA A 318 -2.93 -5.61 23.38
N THR A 319 -2.01 -5.69 22.43
CA THR A 319 -0.58 -5.78 22.69
C THR A 319 0.09 -4.53 22.15
N ILE A 320 0.74 -3.76 23.02
CA ILE A 320 1.56 -2.62 22.62
C ILE A 320 2.98 -3.09 22.35
N PHE A 321 3.49 -2.72 21.18
CA PHE A 321 4.85 -3.05 20.77
C PHE A 321 5.72 -1.79 20.84
N SER A 322 6.89 -1.94 21.47
CA SER A 322 8.00 -0.99 21.37
C SER A 322 9.27 -1.81 21.31
N VAL A 323 10.03 -1.62 20.24
CA VAL A 323 11.22 -2.43 19.96
C VAL A 323 12.43 -1.76 20.60
N GLY A 324 13.09 -2.47 21.52
CA GLY A 324 14.47 -2.16 21.89
C GLY A 324 14.66 -1.29 23.13
N PHE A 325 15.83 -0.62 23.26
CA PHE A 325 16.15 0.35 24.35
C PHE A 325 15.03 1.38 24.62
N TRP A 326 14.19 1.63 23.61
CA TRP A 326 13.03 2.51 23.66
C TRP A 326 11.85 1.97 24.49
N SER A 327 11.83 0.66 24.81
CA SER A 327 10.84 0.04 25.70
C SER A 327 11.00 0.45 27.18
N GLN A 328 12.11 1.13 27.54
CA GLN A 328 12.35 1.65 28.90
C GLN A 328 11.54 2.92 29.23
N ASN A 329 10.76 3.45 28.28
CA ASN A 329 9.96 4.68 28.45
C ASN A 329 9.06 4.62 29.71
N GLU A 330 8.51 3.46 30.04
CA GLU A 330 7.61 3.29 31.20
C GLU A 330 8.33 3.36 32.56
N GLN A 331 9.66 3.14 32.60
CA GLN A 331 10.44 3.31 33.82
C GLN A 331 10.64 4.80 34.17
N ILE A 332 10.44 5.69 33.18
CA ILE A 332 10.67 7.13 33.31
C ILE A 332 9.35 7.83 33.66
N LYS A 333 9.09 7.95 34.96
CA LYS A 333 7.85 8.57 35.49
C LYS A 333 7.88 10.10 35.53
N HIS A 334 9.07 10.72 35.54
CA HIS A 334 9.22 12.17 35.67
C HIS A 334 8.94 12.86 34.30
N PRO A 335 8.03 13.85 34.23
CA PRO A 335 7.62 14.48 32.97
C PRO A 335 8.77 15.07 32.15
N GLU A 336 9.74 15.71 32.81
CA GLU A 336 10.92 16.29 32.17
C GLU A 336 11.84 15.22 31.58
N LEU A 337 12.04 14.11 32.30
CA LEU A 337 12.87 13.00 31.82
C LEU A 337 12.18 12.27 30.66
N LYS A 338 10.84 12.21 30.66
CA LYS A 338 10.06 11.66 29.56
C LYS A 338 10.15 12.52 28.30
N SER A 339 10.12 13.85 28.46
CA SER A 339 10.38 14.80 27.36
C SER A 339 11.79 14.65 26.78
N LEU A 340 12.80 14.50 27.64
CA LEU A 340 14.18 14.24 27.24
C LEU A 340 14.33 12.88 26.54
N PHE A 341 13.66 11.83 27.03
CA PHE A 341 13.66 10.50 26.41
C PHE A 341 13.03 10.51 25.02
N ASN A 342 11.91 11.22 24.84
CA ASN A 342 11.27 11.38 23.53
C ASN A 342 12.16 12.14 22.54
N SER A 343 12.98 13.07 23.02
CA SER A 343 13.95 13.83 22.21
C SER A 343 15.27 13.08 21.97
N LEU A 344 15.50 11.97 22.70
CA LEU A 344 16.75 11.22 22.65
C LEU A 344 16.86 10.42 21.35
N SER A 345 15.75 9.91 20.80
CA SER A 345 15.74 9.12 19.57
C SER A 345 16.17 9.92 18.34
N SER A 346 15.65 11.14 18.17
CA SER A 346 16.06 12.07 17.13
C SER A 346 17.53 12.48 17.30
N THR A 347 17.95 12.78 18.53
CA THR A 347 19.35 13.13 18.84
C THR A 347 20.33 11.99 18.53
N ILE A 348 19.96 10.75 18.83
CA ILE A 348 20.78 9.56 18.52
C ILE A 348 20.85 9.31 17.02
N LEU A 349 19.77 9.56 16.27
CA LEU A 349 19.78 9.49 14.81
C LEU A 349 20.66 10.59 14.19
N ASP A 350 20.65 11.79 14.75
CA ASP A 350 21.48 12.94 14.34
C ASP A 350 22.97 12.75 14.65
N ALA A 351 23.34 11.77 15.48
CA ALA A 351 24.73 11.40 15.73
C ALA A 351 25.46 10.91 14.46
N ARG A 352 24.75 10.68 13.36
CA ARG A 352 25.30 10.30 12.05
C ARG A 352 24.74 11.21 10.96
N ALA A 353 25.58 11.53 9.97
CA ALA A 353 25.11 12.22 8.77
C ALA A 353 23.99 11.45 8.07
N LYS A 354 22.97 12.16 7.58
CA LYS A 354 21.79 11.58 6.90
C LYS A 354 22.16 10.57 5.81
N SER A 355 23.16 10.87 4.99
CA SER A 355 23.67 9.96 3.95
C SER A 355 24.21 8.63 4.49
N THR A 356 24.77 8.63 5.70
CA THR A 356 25.28 7.43 6.38
C THR A 356 24.14 6.60 6.94
N VAL A 357 23.11 7.25 7.51
CA VAL A 357 21.89 6.59 7.98
C VAL A 357 21.18 5.88 6.83
N GLU A 358 20.93 6.59 5.71
CA GLU A 358 20.30 6.03 4.52
C GLU A 358 21.09 4.84 3.95
N LYS A 359 22.42 4.95 3.93
CA LYS A 359 23.30 3.85 3.52
C LYS A 359 23.12 2.63 4.43
N TYR A 360 23.26 2.79 5.74
CA TYR A 360 23.16 1.69 6.71
C TYR A 360 21.78 1.05 6.71
N ALA A 361 20.71 1.85 6.68
CA ALA A 361 19.34 1.36 6.54
C ALA A 361 19.16 0.55 5.25
N GLY A 362 19.70 1.01 4.13
CA GLY A 362 19.66 0.29 2.86
C GLY A 362 20.37 -1.08 2.91
N TYR A 363 21.53 -1.16 3.57
CA TYR A 363 22.24 -2.43 3.76
C TYR A 363 21.54 -3.37 4.74
N PHE A 364 20.97 -2.82 5.82
CA PHE A 364 20.17 -3.61 6.76
C PHE A 364 18.90 -4.17 6.10
N LYS A 365 18.19 -3.39 5.27
CA LYS A 365 17.03 -3.87 4.49
C LYS A 365 17.40 -5.03 3.55
N ARG A 366 18.60 -5.02 2.97
CA ARG A 366 19.10 -6.13 2.14
C ARG A 366 19.36 -7.39 2.97
N PHE A 367 19.83 -7.23 4.21
CA PHE A 367 19.98 -8.33 5.16
C PHE A 367 18.62 -8.93 5.53
N VAL A 368 17.63 -8.11 5.90
CA VAL A 368 16.25 -8.55 6.19
C VAL A 368 15.66 -9.35 5.01
N LYS A 369 15.76 -8.82 3.78
CA LYS A 369 15.30 -9.51 2.58
C LYS A 369 16.03 -10.84 2.31
N TRP A 370 17.29 -10.95 2.73
CA TRP A 370 18.02 -12.21 2.64
C TRP A 370 17.54 -13.20 3.70
N THR A 371 17.25 -12.75 4.92
CA THR A 371 16.74 -13.62 5.98
C THR A 371 15.36 -14.19 5.68
N GLU A 372 14.49 -13.43 5.00
CA GLU A 372 13.14 -13.86 4.58
C GLU A 372 13.13 -15.10 3.68
N LYS A 373 14.27 -15.45 3.06
CA LYS A 373 14.39 -16.63 2.19
C LYS A 373 14.49 -17.94 2.97
N TYR A 374 14.72 -17.90 4.27
CA TYR A 374 15.05 -19.05 5.10
C TYR A 374 14.11 -19.09 6.31
N SER A 375 13.33 -20.17 6.45
CA SER A 375 12.34 -20.32 7.52
C SER A 375 12.97 -20.57 8.89
N GLU A 376 14.26 -20.92 8.94
CA GLU A 376 15.03 -21.12 10.16
C GLU A 376 15.35 -19.80 10.88
N ILE A 377 15.32 -18.67 10.17
CA ILE A 377 15.64 -17.35 10.71
C ILE A 377 14.37 -16.69 11.23
N LYS A 378 14.08 -16.91 12.52
CA LYS A 378 12.84 -16.46 13.15
C LYS A 378 12.84 -14.98 13.57
N CYS A 379 14.01 -14.42 13.89
CA CYS A 379 14.14 -13.05 14.40
C CYS A 379 15.32 -12.34 13.74
N VAL A 380 15.08 -11.11 13.26
CA VAL A 380 16.12 -10.26 12.64
C VAL A 380 16.69 -9.23 13.63
N LEU A 381 15.96 -8.93 14.72
CA LEU A 381 16.39 -8.07 15.82
C LEU A 381 15.92 -8.63 17.17
N PRO A 382 16.83 -9.10 18.05
CA PRO A 382 18.23 -9.42 17.77
C PRO A 382 18.34 -10.66 16.86
N CYS A 383 19.17 -10.59 15.81
CA CYS A 383 19.52 -11.76 15.03
C CYS A 383 20.64 -12.55 15.72
N GLN A 384 20.60 -13.88 15.63
CA GLN A 384 21.70 -14.72 16.14
C GLN A 384 22.97 -14.48 15.31
N GLU A 385 24.13 -14.49 15.98
CA GLU A 385 25.43 -14.26 15.34
C GLU A 385 25.75 -15.24 14.22
N LEU A 386 25.23 -16.47 14.31
CA LEU A 386 25.37 -17.51 13.27
C LEU A 386 24.81 -17.03 11.93
N TYR A 387 23.58 -16.51 11.91
CA TYR A 387 22.90 -16.11 10.68
C TYR A 387 23.51 -14.83 10.09
N VAL A 388 24.01 -13.92 10.94
CA VAL A 388 24.79 -12.76 10.49
C VAL A 388 26.09 -13.24 9.83
N GLY A 389 26.79 -14.21 10.43
CA GLY A 389 27.99 -14.81 9.84
C GLY A 389 27.73 -15.45 8.47
N LEU A 390 26.65 -16.24 8.35
CA LEU A 390 26.23 -16.85 7.08
C LEU A 390 25.90 -15.81 6.00
N TYR A 391 25.22 -14.73 6.37
CA TYR A 391 24.94 -13.64 5.45
C TYR A 391 26.22 -12.99 4.92
N LEU A 392 27.15 -12.65 5.81
CA LEU A 392 28.43 -12.07 5.41
C LEU A 392 29.24 -13.04 4.54
N GLN A 393 29.20 -14.35 4.84
CA GLN A 393 29.85 -15.37 4.02
C GLN A 393 29.24 -15.44 2.61
N ASN A 394 27.92 -15.34 2.48
CA ASN A 394 27.25 -15.26 1.18
C ASN A 394 27.64 -13.97 0.41
N LEU A 395 27.80 -12.84 1.11
CA LEU A 395 28.31 -11.61 0.47
C LEU A 395 29.76 -11.76 0.01
N ILE A 396 30.62 -12.43 0.77
CA ILE A 396 32.01 -12.67 0.36
C ILE A 396 32.09 -13.47 -0.95
N GLN A 397 31.15 -14.40 -1.17
CA GLN A 397 31.10 -15.21 -2.39
C GLN A 397 30.62 -14.44 -3.63
N SER A 398 29.83 -13.38 -3.44
CA SER A 398 29.17 -12.65 -4.52
C SER A 398 29.71 -11.24 -4.74
N ALA A 399 30.40 -10.64 -3.76
CA ALA A 399 30.85 -9.27 -3.82
C ALA A 399 32.24 -9.11 -4.45
N ASN A 400 32.38 -8.09 -5.30
CA ASN A 400 33.65 -7.74 -5.94
C ASN A 400 34.57 -6.88 -5.07
N HIS A 401 34.04 -6.27 -4.00
CA HIS A 401 34.75 -5.28 -3.18
C HIS A 401 34.43 -5.44 -1.70
N TYR A 402 35.45 -5.31 -0.85
CA TYR A 402 35.34 -5.33 0.62
C TYR A 402 34.32 -4.31 1.16
N SER A 403 34.18 -3.15 0.51
CA SER A 403 33.26 -2.09 0.94
C SER A 403 31.80 -2.54 1.05
N VAL A 404 31.39 -3.57 0.31
CA VAL A 404 30.04 -4.16 0.39
C VAL A 404 29.86 -4.90 1.72
N ILE A 405 30.84 -5.71 2.12
CA ILE A 405 30.84 -6.46 3.38
C ILE A 405 30.91 -5.50 4.55
N GLU A 406 31.79 -4.50 4.47
CA GLU A 406 31.94 -3.49 5.50
C GLU A 406 30.64 -2.70 5.73
N SER A 407 29.98 -2.29 4.64
CA SER A 407 28.72 -1.54 4.76
C SER A 407 27.58 -2.41 5.28
N ALA A 408 27.54 -3.69 4.93
CA ALA A 408 26.60 -4.66 5.48
C ALA A 408 26.81 -4.88 6.98
N PHE A 409 28.06 -5.12 7.40
CA PHE A 409 28.44 -5.27 8.81
C PHE A 409 28.02 -4.04 9.63
N TYR A 410 28.38 -2.84 9.18
CA TYR A 410 28.02 -1.62 9.92
C TYR A 410 26.52 -1.31 9.85
N GLY A 411 25.81 -1.68 8.79
CA GLY A 411 24.36 -1.56 8.71
C GLY A 411 23.65 -2.43 9.76
N ILE A 412 24.06 -3.69 9.88
CA ILE A 412 23.52 -4.63 10.88
C ILE A 412 23.89 -4.18 12.30
N LYS A 413 25.15 -3.80 12.52
CA LYS A 413 25.65 -3.28 13.81
C LYS A 413 24.89 -2.03 14.24
N TRP A 414 24.65 -1.11 13.30
CA TRP A 414 23.90 0.13 13.55
C TRP A 414 22.46 -0.15 13.94
N ALA A 415 21.75 -1.01 13.20
CA ALA A 415 20.36 -1.36 13.50
C ALA A 415 20.18 -2.00 14.89
N HIS A 416 21.07 -2.93 15.27
CA HIS A 416 21.01 -3.57 16.58
C HIS A 416 21.36 -2.61 17.72
N ASN A 417 22.31 -1.70 17.51
CA ASN A 417 22.64 -0.66 18.49
C ASN A 417 21.51 0.35 18.65
N LEU A 418 20.87 0.77 17.56
CA LEU A 418 19.74 1.71 17.59
C LEU A 418 18.52 1.09 18.28
N ALA A 419 18.28 -0.20 18.04
CA ALA A 419 17.31 -0.99 18.77
C ALA A 419 17.80 -1.34 20.19
N GLY A 420 19.02 -1.04 20.60
CA GLY A 420 19.54 -1.37 21.94
C GLY A 420 19.35 -2.83 22.37
N VAL A 421 19.40 -3.75 21.41
CA VAL A 421 19.36 -5.20 21.64
C VAL A 421 20.77 -5.78 21.54
N ALA A 422 20.95 -7.04 21.94
CA ALA A 422 22.23 -7.72 21.83
C ALA A 422 22.76 -7.64 20.37
N ASN A 423 24.01 -7.21 20.22
CA ASN A 423 24.59 -6.93 18.92
C ASN A 423 25.40 -8.14 18.39
N PRO A 424 24.93 -8.86 17.35
CA PRO A 424 25.64 -10.02 16.82
C PRO A 424 27.00 -9.64 16.19
N CYS A 425 27.18 -8.39 15.78
CA CYS A 425 28.44 -7.89 15.22
C CYS A 425 29.54 -7.67 16.27
N ASP A 426 29.22 -7.79 17.56
CA ASP A 426 30.21 -7.79 18.63
C ASP A 426 30.77 -9.18 18.95
N SER A 427 30.17 -10.24 18.40
CA SER A 427 30.72 -11.59 18.51
C SER A 427 32.07 -11.74 17.77
N GLU A 428 32.97 -12.51 18.36
CA GLU A 428 34.31 -12.74 17.80
C GLU A 428 34.23 -13.43 16.43
N MET A 429 33.31 -14.39 16.26
CA MET A 429 33.07 -15.07 14.99
C MET A 429 32.74 -14.10 13.86
N VAL A 430 31.81 -13.16 14.07
CA VAL A 430 31.41 -12.20 13.03
C VAL A 430 32.56 -11.25 12.70
N ARG A 431 33.33 -10.82 13.71
CA ARG A 431 34.52 -9.97 13.51
C ARG A 431 35.61 -10.66 12.69
N LEU A 432 35.88 -11.94 12.98
CA LEU A 432 36.84 -12.75 12.24
C LEU A 432 36.43 -12.92 10.76
N ILE A 433 35.13 -13.09 10.48
CA ILE A 433 34.62 -13.14 9.10
C ILE A 433 34.88 -11.82 8.36
N VAL A 434 34.65 -10.68 8.99
CA VAL A 434 34.91 -9.37 8.39
C VAL A 434 36.40 -9.16 8.13
N GLU A 435 37.27 -9.48 9.08
CA GLU A 435 38.72 -9.38 8.88
C GLU A 435 39.22 -10.32 7.77
N ALA A 436 38.70 -11.55 7.70
CA ALA A 436 38.98 -12.47 6.61
C ALA A 436 38.52 -11.91 5.25
N SER A 437 37.33 -11.28 5.20
CA SER A 437 36.82 -10.65 3.98
C SER A 437 37.71 -9.50 3.51
N ARG A 438 38.25 -8.70 4.44
CA ARG A 438 39.17 -7.61 4.13
C ARG A 438 40.42 -8.14 3.44
N ARG A 439 41.00 -9.23 3.94
CA ARG A 439 42.20 -9.84 3.33
C ARG A 439 41.91 -10.44 1.95
N LYS A 440 40.72 -11.02 1.74
CA LYS A 440 40.34 -11.66 0.47
C LYS A 440 39.97 -10.67 -0.63
N LEU A 441 39.28 -9.58 -0.29
CA LEU A 441 38.63 -8.69 -1.27
C LEU A 441 39.28 -7.32 -1.39
N ASN A 442 40.20 -6.95 -0.49
CA ASN A 442 40.89 -5.69 -0.60
C ASN A 442 41.97 -5.79 -1.68
N ARG A 443 41.95 -4.84 -2.62
CA ARG A 443 42.98 -4.72 -3.64
C ARG A 443 44.10 -3.82 -3.12
N PRO A 444 45.37 -4.04 -3.51
CA PRO A 444 46.42 -3.09 -3.21
C PRO A 444 46.03 -1.69 -3.72
N ILE A 445 46.35 -0.66 -2.94
CA ILE A 445 46.08 0.72 -3.31
C ILE A 445 46.98 1.08 -4.49
N GLU A 446 46.45 1.01 -5.71
CA GLU A 446 47.11 1.57 -6.89
C GLU A 446 46.97 3.10 -6.86
N LYS A 447 48.12 3.80 -6.75
CA LYS A 447 48.13 5.25 -6.89
C LYS A 447 47.68 5.58 -8.33
N LYS A 448 46.63 6.40 -8.46
CA LYS A 448 46.18 6.90 -9.76
C LYS A 448 47.35 7.59 -10.48
N SER A 449 47.57 7.26 -11.74
CA SER A 449 48.57 7.93 -12.56
C SER A 449 48.26 9.44 -12.67
N PRO A 450 49.30 10.30 -12.75
CA PRO A 450 49.08 11.74 -12.94
C PRO A 450 48.23 12.03 -14.17
N VAL A 451 47.34 13.01 -14.07
CA VAL A 451 46.60 13.52 -15.24
C VAL A 451 47.59 14.25 -16.13
N THR A 452 47.81 13.77 -17.35
CA THR A 452 48.71 14.38 -18.34
C THR A 452 47.97 15.34 -19.26
N SER A 453 48.71 16.23 -19.94
CA SER A 453 48.16 17.13 -20.96
C SER A 453 47.47 16.36 -22.10
N GLU A 454 48.01 15.20 -22.48
CA GLU A 454 47.43 14.33 -23.51
C GLU A 454 46.06 13.77 -23.10
N ILE A 455 45.89 13.40 -21.83
CA ILE A 455 44.59 12.96 -21.30
C ILE A 455 43.57 14.10 -21.38
N MET A 456 43.99 15.34 -21.07
CA MET A 456 43.13 16.52 -21.19
C MET A 456 42.72 16.80 -22.64
N ILE A 457 43.63 16.65 -23.60
CA ILE A 457 43.34 16.80 -25.03
C ILE A 457 42.33 15.74 -25.49
N LYS A 458 42.50 14.47 -25.06
CA LYS A 458 41.54 13.39 -25.37
C LYS A 458 40.16 13.64 -24.76
N LEU A 459 40.10 14.19 -23.56
CA LEU A 459 38.83 14.59 -22.93
C LEU A 459 38.17 15.74 -23.71
N PHE A 460 38.94 16.74 -24.13
CA PHE A 460 38.43 17.84 -24.95
C PHE A 460 37.83 17.32 -26.26
N SER A 461 38.56 16.47 -27.00
CA SER A 461 38.05 15.90 -28.26
C SER A 461 36.80 15.05 -28.06
N LYS A 462 36.65 14.39 -26.90
CA LYS A 462 35.49 13.55 -26.59
C LYS A 462 34.24 14.35 -26.25
N TYR A 463 34.40 15.49 -25.56
CA TYR A 463 33.30 16.28 -25.03
C TYR A 463 32.97 17.54 -25.84
N ASN A 464 33.83 17.96 -26.78
CA ASN A 464 33.66 19.12 -27.66
C ASN A 464 32.80 18.84 -28.92
N SER A 465 31.79 17.97 -28.84
CA SER A 465 30.89 17.64 -29.95
C SER A 465 29.48 18.20 -29.73
N ILE A 466 28.84 18.70 -30.79
CA ILE A 466 27.45 19.17 -30.78
C ILE A 466 26.51 18.03 -30.28
N GLY A 467 25.66 18.32 -29.29
CA GLY A 467 24.69 17.37 -28.74
C GLY A 467 25.03 16.73 -27.38
N ARG A 468 26.09 17.18 -26.68
CA ARG A 468 26.43 16.69 -25.34
C ARG A 468 25.62 17.36 -24.24
N SER A 469 25.42 16.63 -23.14
CA SER A 469 24.63 17.11 -22.01
C SER A 469 25.37 18.21 -21.24
N LEU A 470 24.63 19.12 -20.62
CA LEU A 470 25.19 20.18 -19.76
C LEU A 470 26.07 19.60 -18.62
N LYS A 471 25.74 18.39 -18.15
CA LYS A 471 26.50 17.65 -17.13
C LYS A 471 27.90 17.28 -17.61
N ASP A 472 28.01 16.85 -18.86
CA ASP A 472 29.28 16.43 -19.46
C ASP A 472 30.21 17.64 -19.68
N LEU A 473 29.66 18.75 -20.19
CA LEU A 473 30.39 20.01 -20.35
C LEU A 473 30.86 20.55 -19.00
N ARG A 474 30.00 20.54 -17.97
CA ARG A 474 30.37 20.95 -16.61
C ARG A 474 31.52 20.11 -16.06
N LEU A 475 31.48 18.79 -16.23
CA LEU A 475 32.53 17.88 -15.77
C LEU A 475 33.86 18.15 -16.48
N PHE A 476 33.83 18.30 -17.80
CA PHE A 476 35.01 18.64 -18.58
C PHE A 476 35.63 19.97 -18.13
N THR A 477 34.82 21.02 -18.00
CA THR A 477 35.30 22.34 -17.55
C THR A 477 35.93 22.27 -16.16
N MET A 478 35.35 21.53 -15.21
CA MET A 478 35.95 21.32 -13.88
C MET A 478 37.30 20.59 -13.96
N CYS A 479 37.43 19.58 -14.84
CA CYS A 479 38.71 18.89 -15.05
C CYS A 479 39.76 19.82 -15.67
N ALA A 480 39.39 20.63 -16.65
CA ALA A 480 40.28 21.59 -17.30
C ALA A 480 40.72 22.71 -16.34
N LEU A 481 39.79 23.27 -15.57
CA LEU A 481 40.08 24.27 -14.54
C LEU A 481 40.92 23.68 -13.41
N SER A 482 40.66 22.45 -12.98
CA SER A 482 41.49 21.78 -11.97
C SER A 482 42.92 21.51 -12.48
N TYR A 483 43.05 21.07 -13.74
CA TYR A 483 44.34 20.83 -14.39
C TYR A 483 45.15 22.12 -14.59
N THR A 484 44.47 23.23 -14.90
CA THR A 484 45.12 24.53 -15.17
C THR A 484 45.33 25.38 -13.92
N GLY A 485 44.42 25.30 -12.93
CA GLY A 485 44.32 26.25 -11.83
C GLY A 485 44.61 25.72 -10.42
N PHE A 486 44.56 24.40 -10.16
CA PHE A 486 44.69 23.89 -8.78
C PHE A 486 46.08 23.32 -8.42
N LEU A 487 46.98 23.12 -9.39
CA LEU A 487 48.29 22.50 -9.17
C LEU A 487 49.46 23.18 -9.93
N ARG A 488 49.30 24.44 -10.35
CA ARG A 488 50.42 25.23 -10.89
C ARG A 488 50.57 26.52 -10.10
N TYR A 489 50.97 26.39 -8.84
CA TYR A 489 51.85 27.39 -8.26
C TYR A 489 53.24 27.11 -8.81
N GLN A 490 53.71 28.00 -9.69
CA GLN A 490 55.13 28.32 -9.76
C GLN A 490 55.44 29.33 -8.66
#